data_AF-A0A4J2F7K3-F1
#
_entry.id   AF-A0A4J2F7K3-F1
#
_cell.length_a   1.000
_cell.length_b   1.000
_cell.length_c   1.000
_cell.angle_alpha   90.00
_cell.angle_beta   90.00
_cell.angle_gamma   90.00
#
_symmetry.space_group_name_H-M   'P 1'
#
loop_
_entity.id
_entity.type
_entity.pdbx_description
1 polymer ?
#
loop_
_entity_poly.entity_id
_entity_poly.type
_entity_poly.pdbx_seq_one_letter_code
_entity_poly.pdbx_strand_id
1 'polypeptide(L)'
;MIRYLDQYEDVILCENKRYYLNFPTLESLDSLELDQEIFVREASPVYQALLEQSFETELRNQINAAILVEKTDFARIKMTLSNYFYKVKQQELYDILGDVNPEYALKYMTAFLLKFLKKDQLMQKCRDIFVDSLVVLGYIVQNEDRKYELAIDFDKERLTFYLA
;
A
#
# COMPACT_ATOMS: atom_id res chain seq x y z
N MET A 1 -7.07 -6.66 15.65
CA MET A 1 -7.84 -5.64 16.39
C MET A 1 -9.31 -6.05 16.30
N ILE A 2 -9.89 -6.62 17.37
CA ILE A 2 -11.32 -6.98 17.43
C ILE A 2 -11.95 -5.93 18.35
N ARG A 3 -12.71 -4.98 17.79
CA ARG A 3 -13.58 -4.11 18.60
C ARG A 3 -14.97 -4.73 18.69
N TYR A 4 -15.55 -4.66 19.87
CA TYR A 4 -16.87 -5.18 20.17
C TYR A 4 -17.93 -4.21 19.61
N LEU A 5 -19.00 -4.75 19.03
CA LEU A 5 -20.16 -4.01 18.54
C LEU A 5 -20.85 -3.16 19.64
N ASP A 6 -20.48 -3.37 20.91
CA ASP A 6 -20.95 -2.67 22.10
C ASP A 6 -20.74 -1.14 22.08
N GLN A 7 -19.95 -0.60 21.14
CA GLN A 7 -19.82 0.86 20.95
C GLN A 7 -21.00 1.49 20.20
N TYR A 8 -21.86 0.69 19.58
CA TYR A 8 -23.08 1.15 18.91
C TYR A 8 -24.27 0.86 19.82
N GLU A 9 -24.91 1.91 20.35
CA GLU A 9 -26.21 1.79 21.00
C GLU A 9 -27.30 1.57 19.92
N ASP A 10 -28.29 0.72 20.18
CA ASP A 10 -29.42 0.43 19.28
C ASP A 10 -29.09 -0.15 17.89
N VAL A 11 -28.18 -1.13 17.85
CA VAL A 11 -27.81 -1.89 16.62
C VAL A 11 -28.99 -2.58 15.94
N ILE A 12 -30.00 -2.98 16.73
CA ILE A 12 -31.19 -3.68 16.25
C ILE A 12 -32.43 -2.90 16.67
N LEU A 13 -33.15 -2.36 15.69
CA LEU A 13 -34.45 -1.72 15.90
C LEU A 13 -35.57 -2.76 15.76
N CYS A 14 -36.54 -2.72 16.66
CA CYS A 14 -37.76 -3.51 16.56
C CYS A 14 -38.94 -2.60 16.23
N GLU A 15 -39.46 -2.70 15.01
CA GLU A 15 -40.66 -1.99 14.58
C GLU A 15 -41.67 -2.99 14.03
N ASN A 16 -42.94 -2.90 14.48
CA ASN A 16 -44.02 -3.77 14.03
C ASN A 16 -43.70 -5.28 14.13
N LYS A 17 -43.03 -5.69 15.22
CA LYS A 17 -42.55 -7.07 15.46
C LYS A 17 -41.55 -7.58 14.42
N ARG A 18 -40.89 -6.68 13.69
CA ARG A 18 -39.78 -6.99 12.77
C ARG A 18 -38.51 -6.33 13.26
N TYR A 19 -37.41 -7.04 13.12
CA TYR A 19 -36.09 -6.60 13.52
C TYR A 19 -35.34 -6.04 12.31
N TYR A 20 -34.71 -4.89 12.47
CA TYR A 20 -33.92 -4.21 11.44
C TYR A 20 -32.54 -3.86 11.98
N LEU A 21 -31.53 -3.99 11.12
CA LEU A 21 -30.16 -3.53 11.40
C LEU A 21 -30.09 -2.01 11.23
N ASN A 22 -29.69 -1.32 12.29
CA ASN A 22 -29.58 0.13 12.36
C ASN A 22 -28.11 0.55 12.48
N PHE A 23 -27.32 0.21 11.46
CA PHE A 23 -25.96 0.70 11.33
C PHE A 23 -25.93 1.93 10.43
N PRO A 24 -25.12 2.96 10.76
CA PRO A 24 -24.85 4.06 9.84
C PRO A 24 -24.05 3.51 8.65
N THR A 25 -24.76 3.23 7.54
CA THR A 25 -24.13 2.73 6.32
C THR A 25 -23.53 3.86 5.52
N LEU A 26 -22.39 3.60 4.88
CA LEU A 26 -21.74 4.55 3.98
C LEU A 26 -22.62 4.79 2.74
N GLU A 27 -22.96 6.05 2.51
CA GLU A 27 -23.79 6.48 1.38
C GLU A 27 -22.96 7.13 0.26
N SER A 28 -21.77 7.65 0.56
CA SER A 28 -20.84 8.28 -0.41
C SER A 28 -19.38 7.96 -0.07
N LEU A 29 -18.51 8.03 -1.08
CA LEU A 29 -17.06 7.84 -0.96
C LEU A 29 -16.28 9.16 -0.82
N ASP A 30 -16.93 10.32 -0.96
CA ASP A 30 -16.25 11.63 -1.10
C ASP A 30 -15.32 11.99 0.08
N SER A 31 -15.61 11.48 1.27
CA SER A 31 -14.84 11.72 2.49
C SER A 31 -14.25 10.44 3.07
N LEU A 32 -14.16 9.37 2.27
CA LEU A 32 -13.65 8.09 2.74
C LEU A 32 -12.13 8.14 2.83
N GLU A 33 -11.59 7.85 4.02
CA GLU A 33 -10.17 7.69 4.24
C GLU A 33 -9.76 6.21 4.23
N LEU A 34 -8.52 5.94 3.80
CA LEU A 34 -7.94 4.60 3.91
C LEU A 34 -7.85 4.20 5.40
N ASP A 35 -8.20 2.96 5.73
CA ASP A 35 -8.30 2.42 7.10
C ASP A 35 -9.47 2.96 7.96
N GLN A 36 -10.36 3.78 7.39
CA GLN A 36 -11.60 4.17 8.09
C GLN A 36 -12.52 2.95 8.29
N GLU A 37 -12.98 2.75 9.52
CA GLU A 37 -13.98 1.73 9.85
C GLU A 37 -15.36 2.17 9.30
N ILE A 38 -15.93 1.39 8.37
CA ILE A 38 -17.20 1.70 7.70
C ILE A 38 -18.15 0.49 7.68
N PHE A 39 -19.45 0.76 7.62
CA PHE A 39 -20.46 -0.25 7.27
C PHE A 39 -20.95 0.00 5.84
N VAL A 40 -20.94 -1.03 5.01
CA VAL A 40 -21.47 -0.95 3.65
C VAL A 40 -22.30 -2.20 3.35
N ARG A 41 -23.42 -2.04 2.66
CA ARG A 41 -24.23 -3.17 2.20
C ARG A 41 -23.61 -3.69 0.91
N GLU A 42 -23.34 -4.99 0.83
CA GLU A 42 -22.74 -5.63 -0.34
C GLU A 42 -23.55 -5.41 -1.64
N ALA A 43 -24.88 -5.35 -1.53
CA ALA A 43 -25.78 -5.09 -2.66
C ALA A 43 -25.88 -3.61 -3.06
N SER A 44 -25.18 -2.69 -2.38
CA SER A 44 -25.25 -1.25 -2.70
C SER A 44 -24.32 -0.89 -3.85
N PRO A 45 -24.65 0.15 -4.66
CA PRO A 45 -23.73 0.67 -5.66
C PRO A 45 -22.45 1.25 -5.04
N VAL A 46 -22.54 1.75 -3.80
CA VAL A 46 -21.39 2.27 -3.04
C VAL A 46 -20.34 1.19 -2.80
N TYR A 47 -20.76 -0.06 -2.56
CA TYR A 47 -19.83 -1.17 -2.40
C TYR A 47 -19.03 -1.44 -3.68
N GLN A 48 -19.68 -1.40 -4.85
CA GLN A 48 -18.98 -1.59 -6.13
C GLN A 48 -18.00 -0.44 -6.39
N ALA A 49 -18.43 0.80 -6.16
CA ALA A 49 -17.56 1.97 -6.28
C ALA A 49 -16.36 1.90 -5.30
N LEU A 50 -16.57 1.36 -4.09
CA LEU A 50 -15.50 1.16 -3.10
C LEU A 50 -14.44 0.17 -3.58
N LEU A 51 -14.85 -0.89 -4.29
CA LEU A 51 -13.92 -1.88 -4.83
C LEU A 51 -13.07 -1.31 -5.98
N GLU A 52 -13.59 -0.34 -6.73
CA GLU A 52 -12.88 0.35 -7.80
C GLU A 52 -12.03 1.54 -7.30
N GLN A 53 -12.29 2.02 -6.08
CA GLN A 53 -11.59 3.14 -5.49
C GLN A 53 -10.13 2.77 -5.14
N SER A 54 -9.20 3.60 -5.61
CA SER A 54 -7.79 3.53 -5.22
C SER A 54 -7.43 4.65 -4.26
N PHE A 55 -6.55 4.36 -3.31
CA PHE A 55 -6.00 5.30 -2.34
C PHE A 55 -4.50 5.44 -2.57
N GLU A 56 -4.00 6.67 -2.45
CA GLU A 56 -2.55 6.93 -2.48
C GLU A 56 -1.98 6.76 -1.07
N THR A 57 -0.91 5.97 -0.98
CA THR A 57 -0.18 5.71 0.25
C THR A 57 1.24 6.19 0.10
N GLU A 58 1.74 6.90 1.11
CA GLU A 58 3.09 7.44 1.11
C GLU A 58 3.95 6.74 2.16
N LEU A 59 5.03 6.11 1.72
CA LEU A 59 6.08 5.56 2.58
C LEU A 59 7.25 6.53 2.61
N ARG A 60 7.35 7.27 3.71
CA ARG A 60 8.38 8.30 3.90
C ARG A 60 9.55 7.76 4.68
N ASN A 61 10.74 7.86 4.10
CA ASN A 61 11.97 7.56 4.83
C ASN A 61 12.43 8.78 5.64
N GLN A 62 12.47 8.65 6.96
CA GLN A 62 12.85 9.73 7.87
C GLN A 62 14.34 10.13 7.76
N ILE A 63 15.21 9.25 7.27
CA ILE A 63 16.67 9.46 7.23
C ILE A 63 17.08 10.22 5.97
N ASN A 64 16.54 9.87 4.81
CA ASN A 64 16.97 10.43 3.52
C ASN A 64 15.88 11.21 2.77
N ALA A 65 14.74 11.47 3.44
CA ALA A 65 13.60 12.24 2.93
C ALA A 65 12.95 11.69 1.64
N ALA A 66 13.36 10.51 1.17
CA ALA A 66 12.74 9.87 0.02
C ALA A 66 11.32 9.43 0.35
N ILE A 67 10.42 9.61 -0.61
CA ILE A 67 9.01 9.27 -0.49
C ILE A 67 8.68 8.25 -1.58
N LEU A 68 8.11 7.12 -1.20
CA LEU A 68 7.52 6.16 -2.15
C LEU A 68 6.02 6.35 -2.11
N VAL A 69 5.43 6.69 -3.24
CA VAL A 69 3.98 6.87 -3.41
C VAL A 69 3.45 5.66 -4.16
N GLU A 70 2.55 4.92 -3.52
CA GLU A 70 1.96 3.71 -4.07
C GLU A 70 0.43 3.82 -4.04
N LYS A 71 -0.22 3.32 -5.08
CA LYS A 71 -1.68 3.17 -5.10
C LYS A 71 -2.09 1.81 -4.54
N THR A 72 -3.03 1.83 -3.61
CA THR A 72 -3.60 0.63 -3.01
C THR A 72 -5.13 0.63 -3.09
N ASP A 73 -5.71 -0.55 -3.17
CA ASP A 73 -7.15 -0.75 -3.07
C ASP A 73 -7.58 -0.82 -1.59
N PHE A 74 -8.88 -0.64 -1.33
CA PHE A 74 -9.42 -0.70 0.04
C PHE A 74 -9.17 -2.06 0.72
N ALA A 75 -9.12 -3.15 -0.05
CA ALA A 75 -8.92 -4.50 0.48
C ALA A 75 -7.44 -4.85 0.75
N ARG A 76 -6.52 -3.99 0.27
CA ARG A 76 -5.06 -4.16 0.28
C ARG A 76 -4.61 -5.47 -0.37
N ILE A 77 -5.17 -5.79 -1.53
CA ILE A 77 -4.87 -7.04 -2.26
C ILE A 77 -3.64 -6.85 -3.16
N LYS A 78 -3.50 -5.67 -3.79
CA LYS A 78 -2.36 -5.34 -4.66
C LYS A 78 -1.02 -5.59 -3.95
N MET A 79 -0.06 -6.15 -4.68
CA MET A 79 1.30 -6.36 -4.17
C MET A 79 2.08 -5.04 -4.18
N THR A 80 2.03 -4.34 -3.06
CA THR A 80 2.75 -3.07 -2.84
C THR A 80 3.54 -3.15 -1.53
N LEU A 81 4.55 -2.29 -1.39
CA LEU A 81 5.36 -2.26 -0.17
C LEU A 81 4.53 -1.79 1.04
N SER A 82 3.58 -0.88 0.82
CA SER A 82 2.67 -0.37 1.85
C SER A 82 1.73 -1.48 2.36
N ASN A 83 1.23 -2.32 1.46
CA ASN A 83 0.40 -3.46 1.82
C ASN A 83 1.20 -4.56 2.52
N TYR A 84 2.45 -4.79 2.09
CA TYR A 84 3.36 -5.73 2.73
C TYR A 84 3.64 -5.36 4.20
N PHE A 85 3.97 -4.09 4.47
CA PHE A 85 4.23 -3.64 5.85
C PHE A 85 2.96 -3.60 6.71
N TYR A 86 1.78 -3.45 6.10
CA TYR A 86 0.51 -3.47 6.81
C TYR A 86 0.00 -4.90 7.11
N LYS A 87 0.10 -5.82 6.15
CA LYS A 87 -0.32 -7.23 6.26
C LYS A 87 0.88 -8.14 6.03
N VAL A 88 1.29 -8.85 7.07
CA VAL A 88 2.42 -9.83 7.12
C VAL A 88 2.22 -11.07 6.19
N LYS A 89 1.26 -11.07 5.25
CA LYS A 89 0.85 -12.27 4.49
C LYS A 89 0.88 -12.12 2.96
N GLN A 90 1.77 -11.28 2.42
CA GLN A 90 2.08 -11.27 0.99
C GLN A 90 3.25 -12.23 0.76
N GLN A 91 2.95 -13.48 0.39
CA GLN A 91 3.91 -14.60 0.41
C GLN A 91 5.15 -14.35 -0.48
N GLU A 92 4.97 -13.79 -1.68
CA GLU A 92 6.09 -13.56 -2.62
C GLU A 92 7.14 -12.58 -2.07
N LEU A 93 6.70 -11.47 -1.48
CA LEU A 93 7.60 -10.51 -0.83
C LEU A 93 8.18 -11.06 0.46
N TYR A 94 7.40 -11.83 1.21
CA TYR A 94 7.86 -12.46 2.44
C TYR A 94 8.97 -13.49 2.18
N ASP A 95 8.90 -14.24 1.08
CA ASP A 95 9.92 -15.22 0.71
C ASP A 95 11.28 -14.56 0.39
N ILE A 96 11.29 -13.26 0.03
CA ILE A 96 12.50 -12.47 -0.27
C ILE A 96 12.97 -11.68 0.95
N LEU A 97 12.09 -10.90 1.57
CA LEU A 97 12.42 -9.98 2.67
C LEU A 97 12.37 -10.61 4.05
N GLY A 98 11.51 -11.62 4.24
CA GLY A 98 11.19 -12.19 5.54
C GLY A 98 10.60 -11.16 6.51
N ASP A 99 10.64 -11.48 7.80
CA ASP A 99 10.19 -10.59 8.87
C ASP A 99 11.20 -9.45 9.10
N VAL A 100 11.15 -8.44 8.24
CA VAL A 100 12.03 -7.26 8.26
C VAL A 100 11.29 -6.05 8.83
N ASN A 101 11.99 -5.27 9.64
CA ASN A 101 11.47 -3.99 10.10
C ASN A 101 11.23 -3.03 8.90
N PRO A 102 10.03 -2.45 8.73
CA PRO A 102 9.72 -1.51 7.65
C PRO A 102 10.71 -0.35 7.50
N GLU A 103 11.14 0.27 8.61
CA GLU A 103 12.09 1.39 8.57
C GLU A 103 13.45 0.95 8.05
N TYR A 104 13.87 -0.26 8.43
CA TYR A 104 15.12 -0.86 7.97
C TYR A 104 15.03 -1.16 6.47
N ALA A 105 13.96 -1.82 6.02
CA ALA A 105 13.75 -2.09 4.60
C ALA A 105 13.73 -0.80 3.76
N LEU A 106 12.96 0.21 4.19
CA LEU A 106 12.89 1.51 3.54
C LEU A 106 14.26 2.19 3.46
N LYS A 107 15.09 2.09 4.51
CA LYS A 107 16.46 2.64 4.49
C LYS A 107 17.30 2.10 3.35
N TYR A 108 17.32 0.79 3.13
CA TYR A 108 18.15 0.19 2.09
C TYR A 108 17.54 0.36 0.69
N MET A 109 16.21 0.21 0.57
CA MET A 109 15.50 0.40 -0.69
C MET A 109 15.64 1.84 -1.20
N THR A 110 15.33 2.84 -0.37
CA THR A 110 15.41 4.24 -0.83
C THR A 110 16.86 4.70 -1.02
N ALA A 111 17.82 4.20 -0.22
CA ALA A 111 19.24 4.48 -0.45
C ALA A 111 19.73 3.92 -1.80
N PHE A 112 19.19 2.79 -2.25
CA PHE A 112 19.47 2.28 -3.59
C PHE A 112 18.81 3.17 -4.66
N LEU A 113 17.51 3.46 -4.52
CA LEU A 113 16.77 4.28 -5.48
C LEU A 113 17.35 5.69 -5.66
N LEU A 114 17.81 6.32 -4.58
CA LEU A 114 18.44 7.64 -4.64
C LEU A 114 19.75 7.67 -5.44
N LYS A 115 20.38 6.52 -5.72
CA LYS A 115 21.54 6.49 -6.63
C LYS A 115 21.15 6.88 -8.06
N PHE A 116 19.88 6.73 -8.44
CA PHE A 116 19.35 7.18 -9.72
C PHE A 116 19.29 8.71 -9.89
N LEU A 117 19.54 9.48 -8.82
CA LEU A 117 19.78 10.92 -8.94
C LEU A 117 21.01 11.25 -9.78
N LYS A 118 22.04 10.39 -9.74
CA LYS A 118 23.34 10.63 -10.36
C LYS A 118 23.59 9.80 -11.61
N LYS A 119 22.90 8.68 -11.77
CA LYS A 119 23.13 7.71 -12.85
C LYS A 119 21.81 7.11 -13.28
N ASP A 120 21.55 7.02 -14.58
CA ASP A 120 20.30 6.41 -15.06
C ASP A 120 20.33 4.88 -15.04
N GLN A 121 21.52 4.28 -14.96
CA GLN A 121 21.74 2.83 -14.89
C GLN A 121 22.64 2.45 -13.71
N LEU A 122 22.26 1.41 -12.97
CA LEU A 122 23.02 0.90 -11.83
C LEU A 122 23.43 -0.57 -12.03
N MET A 123 24.66 -0.92 -11.67
CA MET A 123 25.12 -2.31 -11.65
C MET A 123 25.29 -2.80 -10.21
N GLN A 124 24.69 -3.96 -9.90
CA GLN A 124 24.85 -4.63 -8.62
C GLN A 124 25.74 -5.87 -8.80
N LYS A 125 26.88 -5.94 -8.11
CA LYS A 125 27.80 -7.09 -8.20
C LYS A 125 27.42 -8.26 -7.28
N CYS A 126 26.72 -7.98 -6.18
CA CYS A 126 26.27 -8.96 -5.20
C CYS A 126 24.75 -8.92 -5.11
N ARG A 127 24.12 -10.09 -4.92
CA ARG A 127 22.68 -10.20 -4.74
C ARG A 127 22.25 -9.44 -3.47
N ASP A 128 21.17 -8.68 -3.58
CA ASP A 128 20.66 -7.84 -2.49
C ASP A 128 19.14 -8.00 -2.44
N ILE A 129 18.63 -8.53 -1.32
CA ILE A 129 17.21 -8.84 -1.14
C ILE A 129 16.32 -7.60 -1.30
N PHE A 130 16.82 -6.42 -0.97
CA PHE A 130 16.08 -5.16 -1.12
C PHE A 130 15.96 -4.77 -2.59
N VAL A 131 17.01 -5.02 -3.38
CA VAL A 131 16.98 -4.78 -4.83
C VAL A 131 16.09 -5.81 -5.53
N ASP A 132 16.21 -7.09 -5.15
CA ASP A 132 15.34 -8.15 -5.68
C ASP A 132 13.85 -7.83 -5.41
N SER A 133 13.53 -7.31 -4.22
CA SER A 133 12.17 -6.89 -3.87
C SER A 133 11.69 -5.70 -4.70
N LEU A 134 12.56 -4.71 -4.96
CA LEU A 134 12.24 -3.57 -5.82
C LEU A 134 11.96 -4.01 -7.28
N VAL A 135 12.63 -5.06 -7.76
CA VAL A 135 12.32 -5.66 -9.07
C VAL A 135 10.94 -6.29 -9.07
N VAL A 136 10.63 -7.11 -8.05
CA VAL A 136 9.32 -7.80 -7.93
C VAL A 136 8.18 -6.80 -7.78
N LEU A 137 8.39 -5.71 -7.04
CA LEU A 137 7.43 -4.62 -6.87
C LEU A 137 7.31 -3.72 -8.12
N GLY A 138 8.18 -3.88 -9.12
CA GLY A 138 8.14 -3.08 -10.36
C GLY A 138 8.72 -1.67 -10.23
N TYR A 139 9.49 -1.37 -9.18
CA TYR A 139 10.19 -0.08 -9.06
C TYR A 139 11.33 0.03 -10.07
N ILE A 140 12.00 -1.09 -10.33
CA ILE A 140 13.17 -1.17 -11.21
C ILE A 140 13.08 -2.40 -12.11
N VAL A 141 13.69 -2.31 -13.28
CA VAL A 141 13.80 -3.41 -14.23
C VAL A 141 15.26 -3.68 -14.56
N GLN A 142 15.61 -4.96 -14.75
CA GLN A 142 16.95 -5.35 -15.20
C GLN A 142 16.98 -5.39 -16.73
N ASN A 143 17.93 -4.65 -17.34
CA ASN A 143 18.15 -4.63 -18.77
C ASN A 143 19.05 -5.78 -19.25
N GLU A 144 19.24 -5.90 -20.57
CA GLU A 144 20.05 -6.95 -21.20
C GLU A 144 21.52 -6.97 -20.72
N ASP A 145 22.06 -5.80 -20.34
CA ASP A 145 23.41 -5.63 -19.80
C ASP A 145 23.54 -5.98 -18.30
N ARG A 146 22.48 -6.54 -17.68
CA ARG A 146 22.37 -6.78 -16.23
C ARG A 146 22.44 -5.50 -15.38
N LYS A 147 22.13 -4.34 -15.95
CA LYS A 147 21.99 -3.07 -15.23
C LYS A 147 20.53 -2.85 -14.85
N TYR A 148 20.30 -2.14 -13.77
CA TYR A 148 18.98 -1.74 -13.31
C TYR A 148 18.65 -0.34 -13.78
N GLU A 149 17.41 -0.17 -14.22
CA GLU A 149 16.80 1.09 -14.65
C GLU A 149 15.51 1.31 -13.85
N LEU A 150 15.13 2.56 -13.63
CA LEU A 150 13.85 2.89 -13.02
C LEU A 150 12.72 2.57 -13.99
N ALA A 151 11.72 1.84 -13.51
CA ALA A 151 10.50 1.53 -14.26
C ALA A 151 9.33 2.45 -13.89
N ILE A 152 9.57 3.38 -12.95
CA ILE A 152 8.57 4.27 -12.36
C ILE A 152 8.95 5.74 -12.52
N ASP A 153 7.99 6.62 -12.31
CA ASP A 153 8.21 8.06 -12.34
C ASP A 153 8.98 8.51 -11.08
N PHE A 154 10.00 9.34 -11.30
CA PHE A 154 10.84 9.86 -10.23
C PHE A 154 10.95 11.38 -10.29
N ASP A 155 10.38 12.05 -9.29
CA ASP A 155 10.56 13.47 -9.03
C ASP A 155 11.85 13.70 -8.23
N LYS A 156 12.85 14.26 -8.92
CA LYS A 156 14.18 14.56 -8.35
C LYS A 156 14.18 15.73 -7.37
N GLU A 157 13.23 16.66 -7.49
CA GLU A 157 13.15 17.83 -6.60
C GLU A 157 12.56 17.43 -5.24
N ARG A 158 11.52 16.59 -5.28
CA ARG A 158 10.83 16.11 -4.08
C ARG A 158 11.37 14.78 -3.54
N LEU A 159 12.33 14.16 -4.23
CA LEU A 159 12.82 12.81 -3.93
C LEU A 159 11.68 11.78 -3.84
N THR A 160 10.69 11.93 -4.72
CA THR A 160 9.44 11.18 -4.68
C THR A 160 9.35 10.21 -5.85
N PHE A 161 9.08 8.95 -5.56
CA PHE A 161 8.96 7.86 -6.51
C PHE A 161 7.50 7.43 -6.60
N TYR A 162 6.92 7.39 -7.80
CA TYR A 162 5.50 7.12 -8.01
C TYR A 162 5.29 5.76 -8.69
N LEU A 163 4.75 4.80 -7.95
CA LEU A 163 4.37 3.49 -8.46
C LEU A 163 2.90 3.52 -8.92
N ALA A 164 2.67 3.24 -10.20
CA ALA A 164 1.35 3.23 -10.83
C ALA A 164 0.45 2.05 -10.38
#